data_AF-A0A9P8S831-F1
#
_entry.id   AF-A0A9P8S831-F1
#
_cell.length_a   1.000
_cell.length_b   1.000
_cell.length_c   1.000
_cell.angle_alpha   90.00
_cell.angle_beta   90.00
_cell.angle_gamma   90.00
#
_symmetry.space_group_name_H-M   'P 1'
#
loop_
_entity.id
_entity.type
_entity.pdbx_description
1 polymer ?
#
loop_
_entity_poly.entity_id
_entity_poly.type
_entity_poly.pdbx_seq_one_letter_code
_entity_poly.pdbx_strand_id
1 'polypeptide(L)'
;MVTQEKSVVGIGAEPKLLGSFDVVWKYLGQLDESAPAPSPSTVDDNHGTESDGSILLYSTSDRSVTLFPDKTIVKSGKTISLEEAEAIQVATLAGLPVPEIFTTDSQPGGINVLQMSQVEGRPLSEVWRTMTLRQKRSIALQLRSMLTTMRALQAPPRLVGACSGGQFRDSRLCHSHYFPSLVNEDEFNKYLISNLSHVTPRPVRDAFTRQQRNGHRIVFTHGDLSPRNIIVSNDRIVGLVDWEEAGWFPEYWEYVKFFLRTGAEDGDWPSYAYEIFPEVYHDELVLYFSILQWQSP
;
A
#
# COMPACT_ATOMS: atom_id res chain seq x y z
N MET A 1 32.53 73.31 3.90
CA MET A 1 32.51 72.47 5.12
C MET A 1 31.68 71.23 4.83
N VAL A 2 32.39 70.18 4.40
CA VAL A 2 32.43 68.85 5.03
C VAL A 2 31.22 67.98 4.67
N THR A 3 31.39 67.32 3.53
CA THR A 3 30.99 65.96 3.22
C THR A 3 31.35 64.97 4.34
N GLN A 4 30.48 64.00 4.63
CA GLN A 4 30.91 62.74 5.22
C GLN A 4 30.14 61.56 4.60
N GLU A 5 30.92 60.67 3.97
CA GLU A 5 30.56 59.35 3.46
C GLU A 5 30.50 58.28 4.56
N LYS A 6 30.00 57.11 4.14
CA LYS A 6 30.19 55.71 4.61
C LYS A 6 28.92 55.13 5.28
N SER A 7 28.45 53.93 4.95
CA SER A 7 29.05 52.79 4.25
C SER A 7 27.97 51.80 3.77
N VAL A 8 28.28 51.13 2.66
CA VAL A 8 27.59 49.95 2.10
C VAL A 8 27.71 48.74 3.03
N VAL A 9 26.61 48.02 3.23
CA VAL A 9 26.61 46.54 3.41
C VAL A 9 25.37 46.00 2.68
N GLY A 10 25.60 45.20 1.64
CA GLY A 10 24.56 44.40 1.00
C GLY A 10 24.63 42.95 1.47
N ILE A 11 23.49 42.38 1.85
CA ILE A 11 23.15 40.94 1.97
C ILE A 11 21.62 40.95 2.12
N GLY A 12 20.73 40.21 1.46
CA GLY A 12 20.78 39.02 0.63
C GLY A 12 19.48 38.24 0.89
N ALA A 13 18.88 37.72 -0.17
CA ALA A 13 17.87 36.65 -0.22
C ALA A 13 16.46 36.88 0.38
N GLU A 14 15.46 36.78 -0.51
CA GLU A 14 14.07 36.47 -0.22
C GLU A 14 13.93 35.21 0.66
N PRO A 15 12.91 35.12 1.53
CA PRO A 15 12.67 33.92 2.30
C PRO A 15 12.18 32.80 1.37
N LYS A 16 13.04 31.83 1.08
CA LYS A 16 12.64 30.54 0.52
C LYS A 16 11.68 29.87 1.50
N LEU A 17 10.41 29.78 1.11
CA LEU A 17 9.46 28.84 1.69
C LEU A 17 10.02 27.43 1.46
N LEU A 18 10.65 26.85 2.48
CA LEU A 18 10.90 25.43 2.57
C LEU A 18 9.54 24.73 2.58
N GLY A 19 9.19 24.11 1.46
CA GLY A 19 7.96 23.35 1.31
C GLY A 19 7.91 22.24 2.34
N SER A 20 6.71 21.98 2.87
CA SER A 20 6.39 20.93 3.84
C SER A 20 6.81 19.50 3.43
N PHE A 21 7.36 19.31 2.22
CA PHE A 21 7.86 18.05 1.69
C PHE A 21 9.29 17.71 2.11
N ASP A 22 10.14 18.70 2.43
CA ASP A 22 11.55 18.44 2.79
C ASP A 22 11.71 17.89 4.23
N VAL A 23 10.73 18.12 5.10
CA VAL A 23 10.79 17.67 6.51
C VAL A 23 10.58 16.15 6.61
N VAL A 24 9.76 15.57 5.73
CA VAL A 24 9.46 14.11 5.73
C VAL A 24 10.70 13.30 5.32
N TRP A 25 11.46 13.77 4.33
CA TRP A 25 12.70 13.11 3.92
C TRP A 25 13.86 13.31 4.90
N LYS A 26 13.90 14.44 5.61
CA LYS A 26 14.96 14.73 6.57
C LYS A 26 14.95 13.79 7.78
N TYR A 27 13.80 13.20 8.13
CA TYR A 27 13.68 12.21 9.21
C TYR A 27 13.95 10.76 8.76
N LEU A 28 13.82 10.44 7.46
CA LEU A 28 14.24 9.14 6.92
C LEU A 28 15.76 9.07 6.64
N GLY A 29 16.42 10.23 6.48
CA GLY A 29 17.87 10.34 6.25
C GLY A 29 18.74 10.60 7.48
N GLN A 30 18.23 10.43 8.71
CA GLN A 30 18.99 10.62 9.96
C GLN A 30 18.95 9.39 10.88
N LEU A 31 18.95 8.20 10.29
CA LEU A 31 19.42 7.02 11.01
C LEU A 31 20.95 7.05 11.00
N ASP A 32 21.50 7.26 12.20
CA ASP A 32 22.90 7.19 12.59
C ASP A 32 23.80 6.30 11.68
N GLU A 33 24.75 6.91 10.97
CA GLU A 33 25.81 6.22 10.21
C GLU A 33 26.78 5.41 11.12
N SER A 34 26.60 5.44 12.45
CA SER A 34 27.38 4.66 13.42
C SER A 34 26.59 3.56 14.15
N ALA A 35 25.30 3.39 13.86
CA ALA A 35 24.56 2.21 14.31
C ALA A 35 24.95 1.01 13.41
N PRO A 36 25.29 -0.16 13.97
CA PRO A 36 25.40 -1.35 13.15
C PRO A 36 24.06 -1.54 12.43
N ALA A 37 24.11 -1.60 11.10
CA ALA A 37 22.94 -1.93 10.30
C ALA A 37 22.21 -3.09 11.00
N PRO A 38 20.88 -3.03 11.17
CA PRO A 38 20.15 -4.20 11.62
C PRO A 38 20.59 -5.33 10.69
N SER A 39 21.17 -6.38 11.29
CA SER A 39 21.54 -7.58 10.56
C SER A 39 20.38 -7.90 9.62
N PRO A 40 20.61 -8.16 8.33
CA PRO A 40 19.54 -8.65 7.49
C PRO A 40 18.99 -9.85 8.26
N SER A 41 17.75 -9.73 8.78
CA SER A 41 16.95 -10.91 9.03
C SER A 41 17.05 -11.64 7.71
N THR A 42 17.72 -12.79 7.72
CA THR A 42 17.97 -13.59 6.54
C THR A 42 16.61 -13.87 5.91
N VAL A 43 16.24 -13.04 4.95
CA VAL A 43 15.25 -13.35 3.95
C VAL A 43 15.99 -14.39 3.14
N ASP A 44 15.73 -15.65 3.45
CA ASP A 44 16.11 -16.74 2.56
C ASP A 44 15.27 -16.55 1.30
N ASP A 45 15.77 -15.76 0.36
CA ASP A 45 15.34 -15.75 -1.05
C ASP A 45 15.78 -17.08 -1.70
N ASN A 46 15.31 -18.19 -1.14
CA ASN A 46 15.48 -19.52 -1.72
C ASN A 46 14.41 -19.70 -2.78
N HIS A 47 14.66 -19.15 -3.97
CA HIS A 47 14.03 -19.63 -5.19
C HIS A 47 14.58 -21.03 -5.51
N GLY A 48 14.12 -22.02 -4.75
CA GLY A 48 14.44 -23.43 -4.96
C GLY A 48 13.41 -24.05 -5.89
N THR A 49 13.88 -24.72 -6.94
CA THR A 49 13.05 -25.68 -7.66
C THR A 49 12.99 -26.96 -6.82
N GLU A 50 11.79 -27.39 -6.42
CA GLU A 50 11.60 -28.63 -5.69
C GLU A 50 11.65 -29.84 -6.65
N SER A 51 11.75 -31.05 -6.09
CA SER A 51 11.86 -32.29 -6.87
C SER A 51 10.64 -32.60 -7.74
N ASP A 52 9.50 -31.98 -7.46
CA ASP A 52 8.27 -32.07 -8.25
C ASP A 52 8.18 -31.01 -9.37
N GLY A 53 9.22 -30.18 -9.52
CA GLY A 53 9.29 -29.11 -10.51
C GLY A 53 8.59 -27.82 -10.09
N SER A 54 8.05 -27.75 -8.87
CA SER A 54 7.50 -26.51 -8.32
C SER A 54 8.61 -25.51 -7.95
N ILE A 55 8.26 -24.23 -7.92
CA ILE A 55 9.17 -23.13 -7.63
C ILE A 55 8.65 -22.39 -6.40
N LEU A 56 9.45 -22.33 -5.34
CA LEU A 56 9.16 -21.49 -4.18
C LEU A 56 9.38 -20.02 -4.56
N LEU A 57 8.29 -19.26 -4.65
CA LEU A 57 8.34 -17.83 -4.98
C LEU A 57 8.62 -16.98 -3.76
N TYR A 58 8.08 -17.37 -2.61
CA TYR A 58 8.22 -16.64 -1.36
C TYR A 58 7.98 -17.58 -0.17
N SER A 59 8.70 -17.37 0.93
CA SER A 59 8.44 -18.11 2.17
C SER A 59 8.90 -17.34 3.40
N THR A 60 8.16 -17.51 4.49
CA THR A 60 8.51 -17.10 5.85
C THR A 60 8.21 -18.27 6.79
N SER A 61 8.40 -18.07 8.10
CA SER A 61 8.07 -19.11 9.09
C SER A 61 6.58 -19.46 9.19
N ASP A 62 5.70 -18.58 8.67
CA ASP A 62 4.25 -18.66 8.84
C ASP A 62 3.46 -18.73 7.52
N ARG A 63 4.11 -18.57 6.37
CA ARG A 63 3.48 -18.70 5.04
C ARG A 63 4.48 -19.05 3.94
N SER A 64 3.97 -19.60 2.84
CA SER A 64 4.68 -19.80 1.59
C SER A 64 3.80 -19.49 0.38
N VAL A 65 4.46 -19.19 -0.73
CA VAL A 65 3.86 -19.05 -2.06
C VAL A 65 4.66 -19.90 -3.03
N THR A 66 4.02 -20.91 -3.60
CA THR A 66 4.66 -21.88 -4.51
C THR A 66 3.97 -21.86 -5.87
N LEU A 67 4.74 -21.84 -6.94
CA LEU A 67 4.29 -22.00 -8.32
C LEU A 67 4.49 -23.44 -8.77
N PHE A 68 3.43 -24.09 -9.23
CA PHE A 68 3.47 -25.45 -9.75
C PHE A 68 3.63 -25.48 -11.29
N PRO A 69 4.13 -26.58 -11.87
CA PRO A 69 4.35 -26.70 -13.32
C PRO A 69 3.11 -26.49 -14.20
N ASP A 70 1.93 -26.73 -13.65
CA ASP A 70 0.63 -26.52 -14.30
C ASP A 70 0.16 -25.06 -14.27
N LYS A 71 1.02 -24.13 -13.82
CA LYS A 71 0.74 -22.70 -13.62
C LYS A 71 -0.24 -22.41 -12.49
N THR A 72 -0.37 -23.32 -11.52
CA THR A 72 -1.09 -23.07 -10.28
C THR A 72 -0.19 -22.36 -9.27
N ILE A 73 -0.66 -21.26 -8.70
CA ILE A 73 -0.07 -20.63 -7.52
C ILE A 73 -0.79 -21.15 -6.28
N VAL A 74 -0.04 -21.61 -5.30
CA VAL A 74 -0.55 -22.02 -4.00
C VAL A 74 0.06 -21.13 -2.93
N LYS A 75 -0.78 -20.33 -2.26
CA LYS A 75 -0.43 -19.64 -1.03
C LYS A 75 -0.87 -20.52 0.15
N SER A 76 0.02 -20.83 1.07
CA SER A 76 -0.27 -21.68 2.23
C SER A 76 0.35 -21.12 3.50
N GLY A 77 -0.37 -21.11 4.62
CA GLY A 77 0.19 -20.63 5.89
C GLY A 77 -0.84 -20.26 6.93
N LYS A 78 -0.37 -19.98 8.15
CA LYS A 78 -1.20 -19.54 9.28
C LYS A 78 -1.70 -18.11 9.13
N THR A 79 -0.98 -17.30 8.36
CA THR A 79 -1.32 -15.89 8.13
C THR A 79 -1.88 -15.63 6.73
N ILE A 80 -2.14 -16.68 5.95
CA ILE A 80 -2.89 -16.56 4.70
C ILE A 80 -4.34 -16.22 5.03
N SER A 81 -4.80 -15.09 4.49
CA SER A 81 -6.17 -14.62 4.66
C SER A 81 -7.06 -15.16 3.56
N LEU A 82 -8.17 -15.81 3.92
CA LEU A 82 -9.19 -16.20 2.95
C LEU A 82 -9.98 -14.99 2.42
N GLU A 83 -9.86 -13.82 3.06
CA GLU A 83 -10.44 -12.57 2.55
C GLU A 83 -9.81 -12.15 1.20
N GLU A 84 -8.60 -12.61 0.89
CA GLU A 84 -7.99 -12.40 -0.41
C GLU A 84 -8.85 -13.01 -1.54
N ALA A 85 -9.39 -14.21 -1.32
CA ALA A 85 -10.26 -14.88 -2.29
C ALA A 85 -11.58 -14.12 -2.48
N GLU A 86 -12.18 -13.64 -1.39
CA GLU A 86 -13.40 -12.83 -1.43
C GLU A 86 -13.18 -11.52 -2.21
N ALA A 87 -12.04 -10.86 -1.99
CA ALA A 87 -11.68 -9.65 -2.73
C ALA A 87 -11.43 -9.91 -4.23
N ILE A 88 -10.72 -11.00 -4.56
CA ILE A 88 -10.51 -11.41 -5.96
C ILE A 88 -11.86 -11.71 -6.63
N GLN A 89 -12.81 -12.34 -5.93
CA GLN A 89 -14.15 -12.60 -6.47
C GLN A 89 -14.90 -11.29 -6.78
N VAL A 90 -14.84 -10.30 -5.90
CA VAL A 90 -15.41 -8.95 -6.15
C VAL A 90 -14.73 -8.29 -7.36
N ALA A 91 -13.40 -8.34 -7.44
CA ALA A 91 -12.62 -7.79 -8.55
C ALA A 91 -12.95 -8.48 -9.89
N THR A 92 -13.12 -9.80 -9.87
CA THR A 92 -13.51 -10.61 -11.04
C THR A 92 -14.87 -10.18 -11.56
N LEU A 93 -15.87 -10.03 -10.67
CA LEU A 93 -17.22 -9.56 -11.04
C LEU A 93 -17.21 -8.13 -11.60
N ALA A 94 -16.23 -7.31 -11.21
CA ALA A 94 -16.01 -5.97 -11.75
C ALA A 94 -15.29 -5.99 -13.12
N GLY A 95 -14.87 -7.15 -13.63
CA GLY A 95 -14.16 -7.30 -14.88
C GLY A 95 -12.70 -6.84 -14.83
N LEU A 96 -12.09 -6.82 -13.63
CA LEU A 96 -10.67 -6.51 -13.48
C LEU A 96 -9.81 -7.71 -13.86
N PRO A 97 -8.60 -7.49 -14.40
CA PRO A 97 -7.67 -8.57 -14.65
C PRO A 97 -7.07 -9.03 -13.31
N VAL A 98 -7.49 -10.20 -12.83
CA VAL A 98 -7.05 -10.80 -11.57
C VAL A 98 -6.82 -12.31 -11.74
N PRO A 99 -6.12 -12.99 -10.82
CA PRO A 99 -6.02 -14.45 -10.82
C PRO A 99 -7.41 -15.11 -10.76
N GLU A 100 -7.58 -16.22 -11.47
CA GLU A 100 -8.72 -17.11 -11.29
C GLU A 100 -8.52 -17.93 -10.00
N ILE A 101 -9.51 -17.95 -9.11
CA ILE A 101 -9.49 -18.78 -7.91
C ILE A 101 -9.88 -20.20 -8.31
N PHE A 102 -9.05 -21.18 -7.93
CA PHE A 102 -9.38 -22.59 -8.09
C PHE A 102 -10.05 -23.14 -6.83
N THR A 103 -9.39 -22.97 -5.68
CA THR A 103 -9.91 -23.46 -4.39
C THR A 103 -9.38 -22.64 -3.20
N THR A 104 -10.15 -22.65 -2.12
CA THR A 104 -9.75 -22.19 -0.79
C THR A 104 -9.98 -23.33 0.20
N ASP A 105 -9.03 -23.56 1.10
CA ASP A 105 -9.16 -24.60 2.13
C ASP A 105 -8.63 -24.11 3.49
N SER A 106 -9.26 -24.58 4.56
CA SER A 106 -8.81 -24.38 5.94
C SER A 106 -8.49 -25.73 6.56
N GLN A 107 -7.20 -25.99 6.73
CA GLN A 107 -6.68 -27.25 7.22
C GLN A 107 -6.56 -27.28 8.75
N PRO A 108 -6.52 -28.48 9.37
CA PRO A 108 -6.23 -28.62 10.79
C PRO A 108 -4.94 -27.90 11.19
N GLY A 109 -4.94 -27.26 12.36
CA GLY A 109 -3.80 -26.47 12.84
C GLY A 109 -3.80 -25.00 12.40
N GLY A 110 -4.89 -24.54 11.76
CA GLY A 110 -5.11 -23.15 11.39
C GLY A 110 -4.33 -22.73 10.15
N ILE A 111 -4.00 -23.68 9.26
CA ILE A 111 -3.33 -23.41 7.99
C ILE A 111 -4.40 -23.14 6.94
N ASN A 112 -4.37 -21.96 6.36
CA ASN A 112 -5.20 -21.63 5.21
C ASN A 112 -4.41 -21.85 3.93
N VAL A 113 -5.10 -22.34 2.91
CA VAL A 113 -4.56 -22.56 1.57
C VAL A 113 -5.45 -21.87 0.55
N LEU A 114 -4.83 -21.10 -0.34
CA LEU A 114 -5.47 -20.46 -1.47
C LEU A 114 -4.76 -20.89 -2.75
N GLN A 115 -5.50 -21.54 -3.64
CA GLN A 115 -5.04 -21.96 -4.96
C GLN A 115 -5.65 -21.08 -6.04
N MET A 116 -4.81 -20.57 -6.93
CA MET A 116 -5.22 -19.66 -7.99
C MET A 116 -4.36 -19.82 -9.24
N SER A 117 -4.84 -19.31 -10.38
CA SER A 117 -4.04 -19.27 -11.61
C SER A 117 -2.85 -18.31 -11.48
N GLN A 118 -1.70 -18.67 -12.06
CA GLN A 118 -0.66 -17.71 -12.35
C GLN A 118 -1.13 -16.70 -13.43
N VAL A 119 -0.91 -15.40 -13.19
CA VAL A 119 -1.05 -14.40 -14.25
C VAL A 119 0.24 -14.34 -15.07
N GLU A 120 0.14 -14.58 -16.38
CA GLU A 120 1.29 -14.49 -17.27
C GLU A 120 1.71 -13.04 -17.54
N GLY A 121 2.97 -12.72 -17.29
CA GLY A 121 3.56 -11.42 -17.56
C GLY A 121 4.76 -11.16 -16.67
N ARG A 122 5.16 -9.90 -16.56
CA ARG A 122 6.23 -9.47 -15.65
C ARG A 122 5.68 -8.48 -14.62
N PRO A 123 6.11 -8.56 -13.35
CA PRO A 123 5.83 -7.51 -12.38
C PRO A 123 6.30 -6.14 -12.89
N LEU A 124 5.50 -5.10 -12.67
CA LEU A 124 5.81 -3.74 -13.10
C LEU A 124 7.09 -3.26 -12.43
N SER A 125 7.36 -3.66 -11.18
CA SER A 125 8.61 -3.37 -10.46
C SER A 125 9.87 -3.74 -11.25
N GLU A 126 9.85 -4.80 -12.04
CA GLU A 126 11.01 -5.24 -12.82
C GLU A 126 11.27 -4.40 -14.09
N VAL A 127 10.22 -3.78 -14.63
CA VAL A 127 10.29 -3.11 -15.95
C VAL A 127 10.09 -1.60 -15.84
N TRP A 128 9.54 -1.09 -14.74
CA TRP A 128 9.17 0.31 -14.58
C TRP A 128 10.33 1.25 -14.87
N ARG A 129 11.52 0.96 -14.34
CA ARG A 129 12.70 1.84 -14.46
C ARG A 129 13.20 1.98 -15.90
N THR A 130 12.95 0.98 -16.75
CA THR A 130 13.38 0.98 -18.16
C THR A 130 12.29 1.43 -19.13
N MET A 131 11.04 1.56 -18.66
CA MET A 131 9.94 2.09 -19.46
C MET A 131 10.16 3.55 -19.84
N THR A 132 9.75 3.88 -21.06
CA THR A 132 9.67 5.28 -21.52
C THR A 132 8.56 6.04 -20.79
N LEU A 133 8.65 7.38 -20.78
CA LEU A 133 7.61 8.25 -20.21
C LEU A 133 6.21 7.96 -20.79
N ARG A 134 6.13 7.65 -22.09
CA ARG A 134 4.87 7.31 -22.75
C ARG A 134 4.28 6.01 -22.22
N GLN A 135 5.12 5.00 -22.00
CA GLN A 135 4.68 3.70 -21.46
C GLN A 135 4.23 3.84 -20.01
N LYS A 136 5.02 4.53 -19.17
CA LYS A 136 4.65 4.82 -17.77
C LYS A 136 3.31 5.54 -17.68
N ARG A 137 3.10 6.58 -18.49
CA ARG A 137 1.82 7.29 -18.57
C ARG A 137 0.67 6.40 -19.05
N SER A 138 0.93 5.50 -20.01
CA SER A 138 -0.07 4.52 -20.47
C SER A 138 -0.50 3.59 -19.34
N ILE A 139 0.44 3.05 -18.57
CA ILE A 139 0.16 2.20 -17.41
C ILE A 139 -0.60 2.98 -16.34
N ALA A 140 -0.19 4.21 -16.02
CA ALA A 140 -0.88 5.06 -15.06
C ALA A 140 -2.35 5.31 -15.43
N LEU A 141 -2.64 5.57 -16.71
CA LEU A 141 -4.01 5.76 -17.19
C LEU A 141 -4.83 4.46 -17.19
N GLN A 142 -4.20 3.31 -17.42
CA GLN A 142 -4.87 2.01 -17.26
C GLN A 142 -5.26 1.76 -15.80
N LEU A 143 -4.35 2.04 -14.86
CA LEU A 143 -4.66 1.96 -13.42
C LEU A 143 -5.78 2.91 -13.03
N ARG A 144 -5.79 4.15 -13.54
CA ARG A 144 -6.89 5.09 -13.32
C ARG A 144 -8.22 4.50 -13.76
N SER A 145 -8.27 3.87 -14.92
CA SER A 145 -9.49 3.21 -15.40
C SER A 145 -9.92 2.10 -14.44
N MET A 146 -8.98 1.26 -13.98
CA MET A 146 -9.27 0.18 -13.03
C MET A 146 -9.76 0.71 -11.68
N LEU A 147 -9.10 1.73 -11.12
CA LEU A 147 -9.54 2.39 -9.89
C LEU A 147 -10.92 3.03 -10.04
N THR A 148 -11.22 3.60 -11.20
CA THR A 148 -12.55 4.14 -11.48
C THR A 148 -13.60 3.04 -11.48
N THR A 149 -13.31 1.88 -12.09
CA THR A 149 -14.17 0.70 -12.06
C THR A 149 -14.37 0.19 -10.62
N MET A 150 -13.30 0.05 -9.84
CA MET A 150 -13.37 -0.38 -8.44
C MET A 150 -14.24 0.56 -7.60
N ARG A 151 -14.05 1.87 -7.76
CA ARG A 151 -14.81 2.89 -7.02
C ARG A 151 -16.28 2.99 -7.44
N ALA A 152 -16.64 2.48 -8.62
CA ALA A 152 -18.02 2.46 -9.08
C ALA A 152 -18.84 1.30 -8.48
N LEU A 153 -18.18 0.32 -7.84
CA LEU A 153 -18.87 -0.79 -7.19
C LEU A 153 -19.66 -0.28 -5.97
N GLN A 154 -20.86 -0.82 -5.79
CA GLN A 154 -21.69 -0.49 -4.65
C GLN A 154 -21.21 -1.25 -3.42
N ALA A 155 -20.70 -0.51 -2.42
CA ALA A 155 -20.34 -1.08 -1.13
C ALA A 155 -21.57 -1.67 -0.42
N PRO A 156 -21.42 -2.81 0.28
CA PRO A 156 -22.44 -3.30 1.19
C PRO A 156 -22.80 -2.25 2.24
N PRO A 157 -24.08 -2.12 2.62
CA PRO A 157 -24.48 -1.14 3.62
C PRO A 157 -23.83 -1.47 4.96
N ARG A 158 -23.31 -0.44 5.64
CA ARG A 158 -22.69 -0.55 6.97
C ARG A 158 -21.49 -1.49 7.02
N LEU A 159 -20.60 -1.39 6.05
CA LEU A 159 -19.37 -2.16 6.01
C LEU A 159 -18.17 -1.27 5.66
N VAL A 160 -17.15 -1.30 6.51
CA VAL A 160 -15.81 -0.77 6.26
C VAL A 160 -14.81 -1.84 6.70
N GLY A 161 -14.10 -2.47 5.77
CA GLY A 161 -13.21 -3.58 6.05
C GLY A 161 -13.28 -4.66 4.98
N ALA A 162 -13.13 -5.92 5.38
CA ALA A 162 -13.00 -7.05 4.46
C ALA A 162 -14.29 -7.31 3.66
N CYS A 163 -14.16 -7.88 2.47
CA CYS A 163 -15.29 -8.08 1.56
C CYS A 163 -16.38 -8.98 2.14
N SER A 164 -16.01 -10.00 2.91
CA SER A 164 -16.97 -10.90 3.57
C SER A 164 -17.63 -10.30 4.82
N GLY A 165 -17.12 -9.16 5.32
CA GLY A 165 -17.44 -8.65 6.65
C GLY A 165 -16.61 -9.26 7.79
N GLY A 166 -15.64 -10.13 7.47
CA GLY A 166 -14.71 -10.74 8.41
C GLY A 166 -13.64 -9.77 8.95
N GLN A 167 -12.41 -10.24 9.14
CA GLN A 167 -11.31 -9.40 9.61
C GLN A 167 -10.49 -8.88 8.45
N PHE A 168 -10.28 -7.56 8.37
CA PHE A 168 -9.37 -6.99 7.39
C PHE A 168 -7.94 -6.95 7.93
N ARG A 169 -6.98 -7.02 7.01
CA ARG A 169 -5.57 -6.79 7.27
C ARG A 169 -5.19 -5.36 6.88
N ASP A 170 -4.40 -4.72 7.72
CA ASP A 170 -3.79 -3.41 7.46
C ASP A 170 -2.31 -3.45 7.87
N SER A 171 -1.41 -3.68 6.91
CA SER A 171 0.02 -3.55 7.18
C SER A 171 0.47 -2.10 7.11
N ARG A 172 1.12 -1.67 8.19
CA ARG A 172 1.72 -0.35 8.37
C ARG A 172 3.25 -0.47 8.40
N LEU A 173 3.96 0.62 8.68
CA LEU A 173 5.43 0.70 8.63
C LEU A 173 6.15 -0.50 9.26
N CYS A 174 5.74 -0.94 10.45
CA CYS A 174 6.45 -1.99 11.19
C CYS A 174 5.59 -3.23 11.52
N HIS A 175 4.26 -3.13 11.40
CA HIS A 175 3.36 -4.17 11.91
C HIS A 175 2.16 -4.37 10.99
N SER A 176 1.71 -5.63 10.92
CA SER A 176 0.42 -5.98 10.32
C SER A 176 -0.65 -6.02 11.40
N HIS A 177 -1.69 -5.22 11.21
CA HIS A 177 -2.85 -5.20 12.09
C HIS A 177 -3.98 -6.03 11.47
N TYR A 178 -4.68 -6.77 12.31
CA TYR A 178 -5.88 -7.51 11.94
C TYR A 178 -7.02 -6.96 12.78
N PHE A 179 -8.10 -6.52 12.13
CA PHE A 179 -9.21 -5.89 12.82
C PHE A 179 -10.55 -6.36 12.25
N PRO A 180 -11.58 -6.60 13.08
CA PRO A 180 -12.92 -6.89 12.57
C PRO A 180 -13.43 -5.77 11.66
N SER A 181 -14.19 -6.12 10.63
CA SER A 181 -14.84 -5.11 9.80
C SER A 181 -15.77 -4.23 10.64
N LEU A 182 -15.80 -2.97 10.27
CA LEU A 182 -16.43 -1.86 10.98
C LEU A 182 -17.74 -1.49 10.29
N VAL A 183 -18.61 -0.75 10.98
CA VAL A 183 -19.92 -0.42 10.41
C VAL A 183 -19.94 0.90 9.63
N ASN A 184 -18.97 1.78 9.84
CA ASN A 184 -18.89 3.09 9.17
C ASN A 184 -17.50 3.73 9.33
N GLU A 185 -17.33 4.88 8.68
CA GLU A 185 -16.10 5.65 8.72
C GLU A 185 -15.77 6.25 10.11
N ASP A 186 -16.76 6.53 10.97
CA ASP A 186 -16.49 7.02 12.33
C ASP A 186 -15.74 5.97 13.16
N GLU A 187 -16.13 4.70 13.04
CA GLU A 187 -15.41 3.60 13.66
C GLU A 187 -14.03 3.39 13.03
N PHE A 188 -13.91 3.54 11.71
CA PHE A 188 -12.62 3.46 11.02
C PHE A 188 -11.66 4.54 11.51
N ASN A 189 -12.15 5.76 11.70
CA ASN A 189 -11.37 6.85 12.25
C ASN A 189 -10.88 6.55 13.67
N LYS A 190 -11.76 6.03 14.54
CA LYS A 190 -11.38 5.57 15.88
C LYS A 190 -10.33 4.46 15.84
N TYR A 191 -10.47 3.51 14.91
CA TYR A 191 -9.49 2.45 14.67
C TYR A 191 -8.12 3.01 14.26
N LEU A 192 -8.07 4.01 13.37
CA LEU A 192 -6.79 4.60 12.94
C LEU A 192 -6.00 5.20 14.10
N ILE A 193 -6.65 5.70 15.15
CA ILE A 193 -5.98 6.27 16.33
C ILE A 193 -5.91 5.32 17.54
N SER A 194 -6.50 4.12 17.46
CA SER A 194 -6.51 3.17 18.58
C SER A 194 -5.13 2.61 18.90
N ASN A 195 -4.23 2.60 17.91
CA ASN A 195 -2.88 2.03 18.01
C ASN A 195 -1.80 3.09 18.31
N LEU A 196 -2.18 4.31 18.67
CA LEU A 196 -1.23 5.34 19.09
C LEU A 196 -0.47 4.89 20.34
N SER A 197 0.85 5.04 20.33
CA SER A 197 1.75 4.69 21.44
C SER A 197 1.26 5.30 22.75
N HIS A 198 1.31 4.56 23.86
CA HIS A 198 0.80 5.00 25.17
C HIS A 198 1.43 6.31 25.65
N VAL A 199 2.65 6.64 25.20
CA VAL A 199 3.35 7.90 25.51
C VAL A 199 2.89 9.10 24.65
N THR A 200 2.02 8.89 23.66
CA THR A 200 1.52 9.98 22.79
C THR A 200 0.82 11.05 23.64
N PRO A 201 1.31 12.31 23.64
CA PRO A 201 0.76 13.39 24.45
C PRO A 201 -0.70 13.66 24.13
N ARG A 202 -1.48 14.01 25.16
CA ARG A 202 -2.90 14.34 25.01
C ARG A 202 -3.18 15.40 23.93
N PRO A 203 -2.43 16.52 23.82
CA PRO A 203 -2.68 17.50 22.76
C PRO A 203 -2.57 16.92 21.34
N VAL A 204 -1.69 15.94 21.13
CA VAL A 204 -1.51 15.26 19.85
C VAL A 204 -2.71 14.33 19.57
N ARG A 205 -3.12 13.52 20.55
CA ARG A 205 -4.32 12.68 20.43
C ARG A 205 -5.56 13.52 20.12
N ASP A 206 -5.75 14.61 20.85
CA ASP A 206 -6.87 15.54 20.66
C ASP A 206 -6.82 16.20 19.27
N ALA A 207 -5.62 16.45 18.71
CA ALA A 207 -5.47 16.97 17.35
C ALA A 207 -5.91 15.95 16.30
N PHE A 208 -5.46 14.70 16.40
CA PHE A 208 -5.87 13.65 15.46
C PHE A 208 -7.38 13.42 15.48
N THR A 209 -7.98 13.29 16.67
CA THR A 209 -9.44 13.13 16.81
C THR A 209 -10.22 14.28 16.16
N ARG A 210 -9.72 15.52 16.22
CA ARG A 210 -10.39 16.69 15.62
C ARG A 210 -10.18 16.83 14.11
N GLN A 211 -9.04 16.37 13.60
CA GLN A 211 -8.66 16.54 12.20
C GLN A 211 -9.18 15.43 11.30
N GLN A 212 -9.55 14.27 11.87
CA GLN A 212 -10.17 13.20 11.09
C GLN A 212 -11.50 13.67 10.49
N ARG A 213 -11.52 13.69 9.15
CA ARG A 213 -12.73 13.93 8.37
C ARG A 213 -13.60 12.68 8.34
N ASN A 214 -14.88 12.90 8.07
CA ASN A 214 -15.88 11.86 7.94
C ASN A 214 -16.84 12.26 6.81
N GLY A 215 -17.54 11.28 6.24
CA GLY A 215 -18.45 11.46 5.11
C GLY A 215 -17.82 11.17 3.76
N HIS A 216 -16.66 10.51 3.72
CA HIS A 216 -16.10 9.98 2.49
C HIS A 216 -16.96 8.84 1.96
N ARG A 217 -16.92 8.62 0.65
CA ARG A 217 -17.52 7.41 0.08
C ARG A 217 -16.73 6.19 0.53
N ILE A 218 -17.46 5.13 0.86
CA ILE A 218 -16.86 3.80 1.04
C ILE A 218 -16.86 3.09 -0.31
N VAL A 219 -15.68 2.67 -0.75
CA VAL A 219 -15.42 2.12 -2.07
C VAL A 219 -14.54 0.88 -1.97
N PHE A 220 -14.52 0.07 -3.03
CA PHE A 220 -13.61 -1.07 -3.10
C PHE A 220 -12.19 -0.60 -3.36
N THR A 221 -11.24 -1.07 -2.57
CA THR A 221 -9.80 -0.75 -2.64
C THR A 221 -8.96 -2.01 -2.63
N HIS A 222 -7.80 -1.98 -3.27
CA HIS A 222 -6.77 -3.03 -3.23
C HIS A 222 -5.94 -2.96 -1.94
N GLY A 223 -5.61 -1.74 -1.46
CA GLY A 223 -4.85 -1.53 -0.22
C GLY A 223 -3.33 -1.75 -0.31
N ASP A 224 -2.86 -2.30 -1.43
CA ASP A 224 -1.43 -2.50 -1.74
C ASP A 224 -1.14 -2.41 -3.25
N LEU A 225 -1.52 -1.29 -3.87
CA LEU A 225 -1.30 -1.04 -5.29
C LEU A 225 0.15 -0.61 -5.60
N SER A 226 1.08 -1.52 -5.33
CA SER A 226 2.52 -1.36 -5.53
C SER A 226 2.98 -1.94 -6.90
N PRO A 227 4.08 -1.47 -7.50
CA PRO A 227 4.58 -2.01 -8.78
C PRO A 227 4.83 -3.54 -8.77
N ARG A 228 5.20 -4.13 -7.63
CA ARG A 228 5.37 -5.59 -7.50
C ARG A 228 4.06 -6.39 -7.68
N ASN A 229 2.91 -5.75 -7.44
CA ASN A 229 1.58 -6.37 -7.47
C ASN A 229 0.82 -6.10 -8.79
N ILE A 230 1.49 -5.47 -9.76
CA ILE A 230 0.91 -5.15 -11.07
C ILE A 230 1.65 -5.96 -12.12
N ILE A 231 0.97 -6.88 -12.79
CA ILE A 231 1.55 -7.71 -13.85
C ILE A 231 1.28 -7.06 -15.20
N VAL A 232 2.34 -6.90 -15.99
CA VAL A 232 2.27 -6.29 -17.32
C VAL A 232 2.79 -7.20 -18.43
N SER A 233 2.20 -7.04 -19.60
CA SER A 233 2.65 -7.65 -20.85
C SER A 233 2.41 -6.67 -22.00
N ASN A 234 3.45 -6.38 -22.78
CA ASN A 234 3.39 -5.46 -23.94
C ASN A 234 2.71 -4.11 -23.62
N ASP A 235 3.17 -3.42 -22.56
CA ASP A 235 2.64 -2.13 -22.09
C ASP A 235 1.17 -2.13 -21.66
N ARG A 236 0.60 -3.31 -21.38
CA ARG A 236 -0.75 -3.49 -20.86
C ARG A 236 -0.70 -4.16 -19.50
N ILE A 237 -1.57 -3.71 -18.60
CA ILE A 237 -1.82 -4.40 -17.34
C ILE A 237 -2.64 -5.64 -17.65
N VAL A 238 -2.11 -6.80 -17.27
CA VAL A 238 -2.72 -8.12 -17.49
C VAL A 238 -3.06 -8.82 -16.17
N GLY A 239 -2.66 -8.26 -15.03
CA GLY A 239 -3.15 -8.68 -13.72
C GLY A 239 -2.86 -7.70 -12.61
N LEU A 240 -3.77 -7.64 -11.64
CA LEU A 240 -3.54 -7.13 -10.30
C LEU A 240 -3.55 -8.34 -9.36
N VAL A 241 -2.50 -8.49 -8.56
CA VAL A 241 -2.30 -9.63 -7.67
C VAL A 241 -2.11 -9.16 -6.23
N ASP A 242 -2.18 -10.09 -5.29
CA ASP A 242 -1.97 -9.84 -3.86
C ASP A 242 -3.06 -8.96 -3.22
N TRP A 243 -4.28 -9.49 -3.18
CA TRP A 243 -5.48 -8.81 -2.70
C TRP A 243 -5.71 -8.96 -1.18
N GLU A 244 -4.66 -9.28 -0.42
CA GLU A 244 -4.78 -9.63 1.02
C GLU A 244 -5.18 -8.45 1.93
N GLU A 245 -5.02 -7.21 1.46
CA GLU A 245 -5.45 -5.98 2.15
C GLU A 245 -6.66 -5.30 1.49
N ALA A 246 -7.26 -5.97 0.51
CA ALA A 246 -8.36 -5.42 -0.22
C ALA A 246 -9.67 -5.48 0.58
N GLY A 247 -10.57 -4.55 0.27
CA GLY A 247 -11.84 -4.42 0.98
C GLY A 247 -12.57 -3.12 0.68
N TRP A 248 -13.55 -2.82 1.49
CA TRP A 248 -14.38 -1.62 1.43
C TRP A 248 -13.84 -0.58 2.40
N PHE A 249 -13.26 0.50 1.90
CA PHE A 249 -12.62 1.53 2.72
C PHE A 249 -12.98 2.94 2.25
N PRO A 250 -12.76 3.98 3.07
CA PRO A 250 -12.89 5.36 2.61
C PRO A 250 -12.08 5.59 1.32
N GLU A 251 -12.61 6.35 0.38
CA GLU A 251 -12.02 6.54 -0.95
C GLU A 251 -10.58 7.10 -0.97
N TYR A 252 -10.16 7.77 0.10
CA TYR A 252 -8.78 8.21 0.29
C TYR A 252 -7.81 7.08 0.64
N TRP A 253 -8.29 5.92 1.08
CA TRP A 253 -7.47 4.85 1.66
C TRP A 253 -6.45 4.29 0.66
N GLU A 254 -6.87 4.01 -0.58
CA GLU A 254 -5.96 3.56 -1.64
C GLU A 254 -4.87 4.61 -1.91
N TYR A 255 -5.23 5.90 -1.87
CA TYR A 255 -4.29 6.99 -2.12
C TYR A 255 -3.23 7.07 -1.02
N VAL A 256 -3.60 7.01 0.25
CA VAL A 256 -2.63 7.08 1.36
C VAL A 256 -1.78 5.82 1.44
N LYS A 257 -2.36 4.64 1.16
CA LYS A 257 -1.63 3.36 1.12
C LYS A 257 -0.65 3.32 -0.05
N PHE A 258 -0.99 3.86 -1.22
CA PHE A 258 -0.06 3.98 -2.34
C PHE A 258 1.25 4.69 -1.97
N PHE A 259 1.18 5.80 -1.23
CA PHE A 259 2.40 6.48 -0.75
C PHE A 259 3.10 5.72 0.38
N LEU A 260 2.35 5.09 1.29
CA LEU A 260 2.93 4.27 2.35
C LEU A 260 3.77 3.11 1.78
N ARG A 261 3.35 2.55 0.65
CA ARG A 261 3.97 1.38 0.03
C ARG A 261 5.14 1.70 -0.88
N THR A 262 5.36 2.97 -1.20
CA THR A 262 6.44 3.34 -2.10
C THR A 262 7.76 3.47 -1.34
N GLY A 263 8.79 2.78 -1.83
CA GLY A 263 10.18 2.94 -1.42
C GLY A 263 11.06 3.64 -2.46
N ALA A 264 12.35 3.78 -2.14
CA ALA A 264 13.33 4.39 -3.04
C ALA A 264 13.57 3.55 -4.32
N GLU A 265 13.35 2.25 -4.22
CA GLU A 265 13.46 1.27 -5.29
C GLU A 265 12.46 1.51 -6.44
N ASP A 266 11.29 2.09 -6.13
CA ASP A 266 10.22 2.35 -7.10
C ASP A 266 10.51 3.58 -7.99
N GLY A 267 11.60 4.31 -7.73
CA GLY A 267 12.07 5.40 -8.58
C GLY A 267 11.06 6.55 -8.69
N ASP A 268 10.61 6.85 -9.90
CA ASP A 268 9.65 7.93 -10.16
C ASP A 268 8.17 7.51 -10.04
N TRP A 269 7.88 6.26 -9.64
CA TRP A 269 6.52 5.74 -9.50
C TRP A 269 5.55 6.68 -8.73
N PRO A 270 5.89 7.23 -7.55
CA PRO A 270 4.99 8.14 -6.83
C PRO A 270 4.61 9.38 -7.61
N SER A 271 5.46 9.80 -8.55
CA SER A 271 5.23 11.01 -9.34
C SER A 271 4.05 10.85 -10.29
N TYR A 272 3.59 9.62 -10.55
CA TYR A 272 2.43 9.33 -11.39
C TYR A 272 1.12 9.27 -10.61
N ALA A 273 1.11 9.61 -9.31
CA ALA A 273 -0.11 9.58 -8.50
C ALA A 273 -1.23 10.45 -9.10
N TYR A 274 -0.89 11.60 -9.68
CA TYR A 274 -1.89 12.46 -10.32
C TYR A 274 -2.48 11.83 -11.58
N GLU A 275 -1.73 11.02 -12.32
CA GLU A 275 -2.23 10.27 -13.47
C GLU A 275 -3.03 9.03 -13.05
N ILE A 276 -2.60 8.34 -11.99
CA ILE A 276 -3.22 7.11 -11.50
C ILE A 276 -4.56 7.42 -10.81
N PHE A 277 -4.62 8.39 -9.92
CA PHE A 277 -5.80 8.62 -9.11
C PHE A 277 -6.76 9.64 -9.75
N PRO A 278 -8.08 9.34 -9.80
CA PRO A 278 -9.07 10.30 -10.31
C PRO A 278 -9.28 11.49 -9.36
N GLU A 279 -9.04 11.28 -8.06
CA GLU A 279 -9.18 12.27 -6.98
C GLU A 279 -7.96 12.16 -6.06
N VAL A 280 -7.52 13.27 -5.47
CA VAL A 280 -6.36 13.34 -4.57
C VAL A 280 -6.78 13.78 -3.17
N TYR A 281 -6.08 13.28 -2.15
CA TYR A 281 -6.45 13.46 -0.74
C TYR A 281 -5.23 13.94 0.06
N HIS A 282 -4.87 15.21 -0.12
CA HIS A 282 -3.65 15.79 0.47
C HIS A 282 -3.74 15.88 2.00
N ASP A 283 -4.89 16.29 2.53
CA ASP A 283 -5.09 16.46 3.96
C ASP A 283 -5.04 15.09 4.66
N GLU A 284 -5.73 14.10 4.09
CA GLU A 284 -5.78 12.73 4.60
C GLU A 284 -4.41 12.04 4.50
N LEU A 285 -3.64 12.32 3.44
CA LEU A 285 -2.26 11.84 3.30
C LEU A 285 -1.37 12.37 4.43
N VAL A 286 -1.35 13.69 4.65
CA VAL A 286 -0.53 14.29 5.70
C VAL A 286 -0.97 13.81 7.08
N LEU A 287 -2.28 13.73 7.32
CA LEU A 287 -2.83 13.25 8.59
C LEU A 287 -2.46 11.78 8.84
N TYR A 288 -2.61 10.91 7.84
CA TYR A 288 -2.29 9.49 7.98
C TYR A 288 -0.81 9.27 8.31
N PHE A 289 0.10 9.93 7.59
CA PHE A 289 1.53 9.85 7.89
C PHE A 289 1.87 10.45 9.26
N SER A 290 1.19 11.52 9.67
CA SER A 290 1.35 12.07 11.01
C SER A 290 0.90 11.08 12.08
N ILE A 291 -0.21 10.35 11.88
CA ILE A 291 -0.66 9.30 12.79
C ILE A 291 0.39 8.18 12.89
N LEU A 292 0.92 7.71 11.76
CA LEU A 292 1.91 6.63 11.72
C LEU A 292 3.15 6.94 12.56
N GLN A 293 3.62 8.19 12.55
CA GLN A 293 4.76 8.63 13.37
C GLN A 293 4.56 8.33 14.88
N TRP A 294 3.32 8.36 15.36
CA TRP A 294 2.99 8.11 16.78
C TRP A 294 2.52 6.67 17.05
N GLN A 295 2.54 5.81 16.04
CA GLN A 295 2.24 4.38 16.16
C GLN A 295 3.50 3.52 16.15
N SER A 296 4.59 4.04 15.59
CA SER A 296 5.91 3.41 15.71
C SER A 296 6.38 3.45 17.18
N PRO A 297 6.95 2.36 17.71
CA PRO A 297 7.44 2.28 19.10
C PRO A 297 8.54 3.29 19.43
#